data_AF-R6C156-F1
#
_entry.id   AF-R6C156-F1
#
_cell.length_a   1.000
_cell.length_b   1.000
_cell.length_c   1.000
_cell.angle_alpha   90.00
_cell.angle_beta   90.00
_cell.angle_gamma   90.00
#
_symmetry.space_group_name_H-M   'P 1'
#
loop_
_entity.id
_entity.type
_entity.pdbx_description
1 polymer ?
#
loop_
_entity_poly.entity_id
_entity_poly.type
_entity_poly.pdbx_seq_one_letter_code
_entity_poly.pdbx_strand_id
1 'polypeptide(L)'
;MKETDCLYPNFLRMELKQMEGENEAENEALGALSTTIQKFINSTEMNSKVIAAEIECLSAYEDLVSEMVAANYEEIEDNHTLYESIGSEILDGKTIFNEMENVMKYKNICSQREEEYRKLKKECQQKGFSGWEAQYMHWGYLEGKMHFLVEEYQKRYNVLQKKEAQYDEIELRTKTLFQDVAEVRQMIRRAMETFSEPGEYQIKPFINGKTWREEFYDYHRRKLFTVNSEREETINWFNVKQTINKPAKNISNIEYELLAECYLNADTDGMVLILMGGLEKEK
;
A
#
# COMPACT_ATOMS: atom_id res chain seq x y z
N MET A 1 16.74 -1.95 -4.00
CA MET A 1 17.06 -0.55 -4.34
C MET A 1 18.12 -0.56 -5.42
N LYS A 2 17.91 0.19 -6.49
CA LYS A 2 18.86 0.41 -7.58
C LYS A 2 19.46 1.81 -7.46
N GLU A 3 20.57 2.06 -8.14
CA GLU A 3 21.20 3.39 -8.17
C GLU A 3 20.30 4.49 -8.72
N THR A 4 19.34 4.13 -9.57
CA THR A 4 18.37 5.06 -10.17
C THR A 4 17.20 5.39 -9.26
N ASP A 5 17.02 4.62 -8.19
CA ASP A 5 15.83 4.71 -7.34
C ASP A 5 15.98 5.84 -6.34
N CYS A 6 14.89 6.58 -6.13
CA CYS A 6 14.87 7.67 -5.18
C CYS A 6 13.51 7.78 -4.49
N LEU A 7 13.55 7.93 -3.17
CA LEU A 7 12.37 8.21 -2.35
C LEU A 7 12.57 9.55 -1.63
N TYR A 8 11.62 10.47 -1.85
CA TYR A 8 11.52 11.76 -1.17
C TYR A 8 10.27 11.78 -0.28
N PRO A 9 10.34 11.28 0.96
CA PRO A 9 9.13 11.02 1.74
C PRO A 9 8.29 12.27 2.02
N ASN A 10 8.92 13.42 2.28
CA ASN A 10 8.17 14.65 2.59
C ASN A 10 7.29 15.13 1.42
N PHE A 11 7.80 15.03 0.20
CA PHE A 11 7.04 15.39 -0.99
C PHE A 11 5.89 14.42 -1.21
N LEU A 12 6.19 13.12 -1.19
CA LEU A 12 5.19 12.07 -1.36
C LEU A 12 4.11 12.14 -0.27
N ARG A 13 4.47 12.35 0.99
CA ARG A 13 3.51 12.52 2.10
C ARG A 13 2.57 13.70 1.93
N MET A 14 3.04 14.78 1.31
CA MET A 14 2.22 15.95 1.02
C MET A 14 1.20 15.62 -0.07
N GLU A 15 1.62 14.96 -1.15
CA GLU A 15 0.72 14.52 -2.23
C GLU A 15 -0.32 13.52 -1.73
N LEU A 16 0.08 12.54 -0.92
CA LEU A 16 -0.83 11.55 -0.35
C LEU A 16 -1.94 12.21 0.49
N LYS A 17 -1.59 13.17 1.36
CA LYS A 17 -2.58 13.91 2.15
C LYS A 17 -3.52 14.76 1.29
N GLN A 18 -3.02 15.31 0.20
CA GLN A 18 -3.85 16.06 -0.73
C GLN A 18 -4.87 15.12 -1.40
N MET A 19 -4.41 13.97 -1.90
CA MET A 19 -5.28 12.96 -2.54
C MET A 19 -6.30 12.37 -1.56
N GLU A 20 -5.91 12.12 -0.30
CA GLU A 20 -6.85 11.72 0.77
C GLU A 20 -7.97 12.77 0.93
N GLY A 21 -7.61 14.05 1.06
CA GLY A 21 -8.59 15.13 1.20
C GLY A 21 -9.50 15.31 -0.02
N GLU A 22 -8.98 15.09 -1.23
CA GLU A 22 -9.76 15.12 -2.48
C GLU A 22 -10.78 13.95 -2.52
N ASN A 23 -10.36 12.73 -2.18
CA ASN A 23 -11.22 11.55 -2.11
C ASN A 23 -12.28 11.66 -1.00
N GLU A 24 -11.92 12.24 0.15
CA GLU A 24 -12.88 12.51 1.24
C GLU A 24 -13.96 13.51 0.81
N ALA A 25 -13.56 14.62 0.18
CA ALA A 25 -14.50 15.63 -0.33
C ALA A 25 -15.41 15.08 -1.43
N GLU A 26 -14.86 14.24 -2.32
CA GLU A 26 -15.65 13.55 -3.35
C GLU A 26 -16.67 12.59 -2.70
N ASN A 27 -16.27 11.83 -1.68
CA ASN A 27 -17.19 10.94 -0.94
C ASN A 27 -18.31 11.69 -0.23
N GLU A 28 -18.04 12.88 0.31
CA GLU A 28 -19.08 13.75 0.88
C GLU A 28 -20.09 14.19 -0.18
N ALA A 29 -19.61 14.61 -1.36
CA ALA A 29 -20.46 15.02 -2.47
C ALA A 29 -21.31 13.85 -3.01
N LEU A 30 -20.71 12.68 -3.18
CA LEU A 30 -21.38 11.45 -3.59
C LEU A 30 -22.42 10.98 -2.56
N GLY A 31 -22.11 11.10 -1.26
CA GLY A 31 -23.07 10.79 -0.20
C GLY A 31 -24.30 11.73 -0.20
N ALA A 32 -24.09 13.01 -0.50
CA ALA A 32 -25.19 13.96 -0.65
C ALA A 32 -26.06 13.64 -1.89
N LEU A 33 -25.43 13.21 -2.99
CA LEU A 33 -26.12 12.74 -4.19
C LEU A 33 -26.96 11.48 -3.90
N SER A 34 -26.38 10.45 -3.27
CA SER A 34 -27.10 9.23 -2.87
C SER A 34 -28.29 9.55 -1.97
N THR A 35 -28.13 10.44 -0.98
CA THR A 35 -29.23 10.90 -0.11
C THR A 35 -30.35 11.56 -0.91
N THR A 36 -30.00 12.32 -1.95
CA THR A 36 -30.99 13.00 -2.82
C THR A 36 -31.76 12.00 -3.66
N ILE A 37 -31.05 11.04 -4.26
CA ILE A 37 -31.64 9.95 -5.04
C ILE A 37 -32.62 9.14 -4.17
N GLN A 38 -32.19 8.74 -2.97
CA GLN A 38 -33.02 7.97 -2.05
C GLN A 38 -34.27 8.71 -1.60
N LYS A 39 -34.19 10.03 -1.36
CA LYS A 39 -35.38 10.84 -1.04
C LYS A 39 -36.37 10.88 -2.20
N PHE A 40 -35.88 10.94 -3.43
CA PHE A 40 -36.73 10.92 -4.62
C PHE A 40 -37.42 9.56 -4.79
N ILE A 41 -36.66 8.47 -4.74
CA ILE A 41 -37.16 7.10 -4.87
C ILE A 41 -38.24 6.79 -3.81
N ASN A 42 -38.03 7.22 -2.56
CA ASN A 42 -38.94 6.93 -1.46
C ASN A 42 -40.14 7.90 -1.36
N SER A 43 -40.27 8.87 -2.27
CA SER A 43 -41.41 9.79 -2.26
C SER A 43 -42.69 9.10 -2.75
N THR A 44 -43.74 9.13 -1.94
CA THR A 44 -44.95 8.29 -2.05
C THR A 44 -45.94 8.68 -3.16
N GLU A 45 -45.63 9.67 -4.01
CA GLU A 45 -46.57 10.23 -5.00
C GLU A 45 -46.52 9.55 -6.38
N MET A 46 -45.88 8.39 -6.50
CA MET A 46 -45.32 7.94 -7.78
C MET A 46 -45.88 6.60 -8.31
N ASN A 47 -47.19 6.58 -8.64
CA ASN A 47 -47.87 5.42 -9.25
C ASN A 47 -48.03 5.52 -10.78
N SER A 48 -46.92 5.62 -11.54
CA SER A 48 -46.98 5.50 -13.01
C SER A 48 -45.86 4.63 -13.58
N LYS A 49 -46.10 3.95 -14.72
CA LYS A 49 -45.11 3.11 -15.40
C LYS A 49 -43.85 3.87 -15.84
N VAL A 50 -43.99 5.15 -16.20
CA VAL A 50 -42.85 6.01 -16.57
C VAL A 50 -41.96 6.25 -15.36
N ILE A 51 -42.56 6.42 -14.19
CA ILE A 51 -41.83 6.65 -12.95
C ILE A 51 -41.13 5.38 -12.46
N ALA A 52 -41.71 4.20 -12.67
CA ALA A 52 -41.06 2.93 -12.32
C ALA A 52 -39.72 2.73 -13.06
N ALA A 53 -39.67 3.05 -14.36
CA ALA A 53 -38.43 2.99 -15.13
C ALA A 53 -37.40 4.04 -14.67
N GLU A 54 -37.85 5.24 -14.29
CA GLU A 54 -36.97 6.28 -13.74
C GLU A 54 -36.38 5.88 -12.37
N ILE A 55 -37.19 5.26 -11.50
CA ILE A 55 -36.74 4.72 -10.22
C ILE A 55 -35.66 3.66 -10.43
N GLU A 56 -35.87 2.72 -11.37
CA GLU A 56 -34.88 1.70 -11.72
C GLU A 56 -33.56 2.31 -12.24
N CYS A 57 -33.64 3.39 -13.03
CA CYS A 57 -32.46 4.13 -13.48
C CYS A 57 -31.72 4.77 -12.30
N LEU A 58 -32.45 5.45 -11.42
CA LEU A 58 -31.88 6.11 -10.25
C LEU A 58 -31.27 5.11 -9.25
N SER A 59 -31.86 3.92 -9.09
CA SER A 59 -31.26 2.83 -8.31
C SER A 59 -29.94 2.33 -8.91
N ALA A 60 -29.85 2.18 -10.24
CA ALA A 60 -28.58 1.83 -10.88
C ALA A 60 -27.51 2.91 -10.73
N TYR A 61 -27.89 4.20 -10.80
CA TYR A 61 -26.97 5.29 -10.49
C TYR A 61 -26.49 5.23 -9.04
N GLU A 62 -27.39 4.94 -8.10
CA GLU A 62 -27.03 4.79 -6.69
C GLU A 62 -26.03 3.66 -6.45
N ASP A 63 -26.24 2.50 -7.09
CA ASP A 63 -25.30 1.38 -7.02
C ASP A 63 -23.91 1.80 -7.52
N LEU A 64 -23.83 2.47 -8.68
CA LEU A 64 -22.55 2.97 -9.19
C LEU A 64 -21.92 4.02 -8.25
N VAL A 65 -22.73 4.91 -7.66
CA VAL A 65 -22.25 5.87 -6.64
C VAL A 65 -21.69 5.14 -5.43
N SER A 66 -22.32 4.05 -4.98
CA SER A 66 -21.80 3.25 -3.87
C SER A 66 -20.45 2.60 -4.19
N GLU A 67 -20.24 2.14 -5.43
CA GLU A 67 -18.96 1.62 -5.91
C GLU A 67 -17.88 2.70 -5.98
N MET A 68 -18.23 3.92 -6.40
CA MET A 68 -17.31 5.06 -6.39
C MET A 68 -16.86 5.40 -4.98
N VAL A 69 -17.80 5.43 -4.01
CA VAL A 69 -17.47 5.71 -2.60
C VAL A 69 -16.58 4.62 -2.01
N ALA A 70 -16.87 3.35 -2.29
CA ALA A 70 -16.06 2.22 -1.85
C ALA A 70 -14.64 2.28 -2.45
N ALA A 71 -14.51 2.60 -3.74
CA ALA A 71 -13.22 2.74 -4.42
C ALA A 71 -12.37 3.89 -3.83
N ASN A 72 -12.99 5.05 -3.58
CA ASN A 72 -12.35 6.19 -2.92
C ASN A 72 -11.84 5.82 -1.52
N TYR A 73 -12.62 5.02 -0.78
CA TYR A 73 -12.21 4.55 0.54
C TYR A 73 -11.02 3.59 0.48
N GLU A 74 -11.02 2.63 -0.45
CA GLU A 74 -9.86 1.74 -0.66
C GLU A 74 -8.60 2.53 -1.03
N GLU A 75 -8.73 3.58 -1.85
CA GLU A 75 -7.62 4.46 -2.20
C GLU A 75 -7.10 5.26 -1.01
N ILE A 76 -7.98 5.72 -0.11
CA ILE A 76 -7.59 6.36 1.15
C ILE A 76 -6.82 5.40 2.05
N GLU A 77 -7.25 4.14 2.19
CA GLU A 77 -6.55 3.13 3.00
C GLU A 77 -5.18 2.76 2.40
N ASP A 78 -5.09 2.64 1.08
CA ASP A 78 -3.82 2.43 0.38
C ASP A 78 -2.88 3.64 0.57
N ASN A 79 -3.40 4.86 0.46
CA ASN A 79 -2.64 6.10 0.74
C ASN A 79 -2.12 6.13 2.18
N HIS A 80 -2.96 5.77 3.15
CA HIS A 80 -2.58 5.72 4.56
C HIS A 80 -1.46 4.71 4.79
N THR A 81 -1.60 3.50 4.24
CA THR A 81 -0.59 2.44 4.32
C THR A 81 0.74 2.87 3.71
N LEU A 82 0.71 3.54 2.56
CA LEU A 82 1.90 4.09 1.93
C LEU A 82 2.52 5.21 2.78
N TYR A 83 1.70 6.12 3.30
CA TYR A 83 2.14 7.25 4.14
C TYR A 83 2.88 6.78 5.39
N GLU A 84 2.37 5.75 6.06
CA GLU A 84 2.98 5.14 7.23
C GLU A 84 4.29 4.43 6.89
N SER A 85 4.34 3.77 5.72
CA SER A 85 5.50 2.98 5.29
C SER A 85 6.72 3.82 4.91
N ILE A 86 6.55 4.97 4.23
CA ILE A 86 7.67 5.70 3.60
C ILE A 86 8.62 6.45 4.54
N GLY A 87 8.28 6.58 5.84
CA GLY A 87 9.14 7.24 6.82
C GLY A 87 9.41 8.73 6.52
N SER A 88 10.53 9.27 6.99
CA SER A 88 10.92 10.68 6.81
C SER A 88 12.30 10.89 6.19
N GLU A 89 13.08 9.82 6.03
CA GLU A 89 14.45 9.88 5.53
C GLU A 89 14.49 9.80 4.00
N ILE A 90 15.28 10.67 3.36
CA ILE A 90 15.51 10.59 1.91
C ILE A 90 16.38 9.38 1.61
N LEU A 91 15.88 8.50 0.74
CA LEU A 91 16.59 7.31 0.27
C LEU A 91 16.91 7.50 -1.21
N ASP A 92 18.10 8.03 -1.49
CA ASP A 92 18.61 8.23 -2.85
C ASP A 92 19.68 7.17 -3.14
N GLY A 93 19.33 6.22 -4.01
CA GLY A 93 20.19 5.11 -4.37
C GLY A 93 21.54 5.56 -4.90
N LYS A 94 21.57 6.57 -5.78
CA LYS A 94 22.83 7.10 -6.32
C LYS A 94 23.72 7.65 -5.23
N THR A 95 23.17 8.42 -4.30
CA THR A 95 23.94 8.98 -3.19
C THR A 95 24.43 7.88 -2.24
N ILE A 96 23.56 6.94 -1.88
CA ILE A 96 23.87 5.84 -0.96
C ILE A 96 24.97 4.93 -1.53
N PHE A 97 24.83 4.46 -2.78
CA PHE A 97 25.82 3.56 -3.38
C PHE A 97 27.17 4.25 -3.62
N ASN A 98 27.18 5.52 -4.06
CA ASN A 98 28.43 6.29 -4.15
C ASN A 98 29.11 6.44 -2.78
N GLU A 99 28.35 6.68 -1.72
CA GLU A 99 28.91 6.79 -0.37
C GLU A 99 29.45 5.45 0.13
N MET A 100 28.73 4.35 -0.14
CA MET A 100 29.19 2.99 0.18
C MET A 100 30.53 2.66 -0.49
N GLU A 101 30.67 2.94 -1.79
CA GLU A 101 31.91 2.70 -2.52
C GLU A 101 33.07 3.51 -1.92
N ASN A 102 32.84 4.80 -1.66
CA ASN A 102 33.83 5.67 -1.07
C ASN A 102 34.25 5.20 0.32
N VAL A 103 33.30 4.86 1.19
CA VAL A 103 33.56 4.36 2.54
C VAL A 103 34.38 3.08 2.49
N MET A 104 34.05 2.14 1.60
CA MET A 104 34.80 0.90 1.43
C MET A 104 36.22 1.14 0.90
N LYS A 105 36.38 2.05 -0.07
CA LYS A 105 37.69 2.46 -0.56
C LYS A 105 38.58 3.00 0.55
N TYR A 106 38.08 3.94 1.37
CA TYR A 106 38.86 4.50 2.48
C TYR A 106 39.11 3.50 3.60
N LYS A 107 38.15 2.63 3.90
CA LYS A 107 38.33 1.52 4.84
C LYS A 107 39.48 0.61 4.42
N ASN A 108 39.53 0.23 3.14
CA ASN A 108 40.59 -0.62 2.59
C ASN A 108 41.97 0.06 2.67
N ILE A 109 42.05 1.35 2.35
CA ILE A 109 43.30 2.13 2.50
C ILE A 109 43.76 2.16 3.97
N CYS A 110 42.85 2.40 4.91
CA CYS A 110 43.19 2.42 6.34
C CYS A 110 43.64 1.04 6.82
N SER A 111 42.96 -0.03 6.40
CA SER A 111 43.30 -1.40 6.76
C SER A 111 44.67 -1.83 6.24
N GLN A 112 45.04 -1.42 5.01
CA GLN A 112 46.38 -1.63 4.47
C GLN A 112 47.44 -0.92 5.31
N ARG A 113 47.21 0.36 5.66
CA ARG A 113 48.13 1.14 6.50
C ARG A 113 48.25 0.60 7.92
N GLU A 114 47.15 0.12 8.51
CA GLU A 114 47.14 -0.55 9.81
C GLU A 114 48.10 -1.75 9.81
N GLU A 115 48.02 -2.61 8.78
CA GLU A 115 48.89 -3.77 8.63
C GLU A 115 50.36 -3.38 8.37
N GLU A 116 50.61 -2.33 7.58
CA GLU A 116 51.96 -1.78 7.38
C GLU A 116 52.57 -1.30 8.71
N TYR A 117 51.84 -0.51 9.49
CA TYR A 117 52.33 -0.03 10.78
C TYR A 117 52.50 -1.16 11.79
N ARG A 118 51.63 -2.17 11.76
CA ARG A 118 51.78 -3.40 12.56
C ARG A 118 53.08 -4.14 12.23
N LYS A 119 53.44 -4.24 10.95
CA LYS A 119 54.72 -4.85 10.52
C LYS A 119 55.92 -4.02 10.98
N LEU A 120 55.90 -2.70 10.75
CA LEU A 120 56.97 -1.78 11.16
C LEU A 120 57.19 -1.81 12.68
N LYS A 121 56.11 -1.83 13.45
CA LYS A 121 56.14 -1.98 14.91
C LYS A 121 56.82 -3.29 15.35
N LYS A 122 56.52 -4.42 14.70
CA LYS A 122 57.18 -5.71 14.97
C LYS A 122 58.66 -5.70 14.59
N GLU A 123 59.02 -5.08 13.47
CA GLU A 123 60.43 -4.95 13.05
C GLU A 123 61.26 -4.12 14.04
N CYS A 124 60.70 -3.05 14.62
CA CYS A 124 61.36 -2.25 15.65
C CYS A 124 61.71 -3.08 16.90
N GLN A 125 60.86 -4.04 17.29
CA GLN A 125 61.13 -4.93 18.43
C GLN A 125 62.30 -5.90 18.17
N GLN A 126 62.54 -6.26 16.90
CA GLN A 126 63.55 -7.25 16.52
C GLN A 126 64.96 -6.66 16.38
N LYS A 127 65.09 -5.35 16.12
CA LYS A 127 66.37 -4.73 15.73
C LYS A 127 67.25 -4.24 16.88
N GLY A 128 66.75 -4.22 18.13
CA GLY A 128 67.57 -4.04 19.34
C GLY A 128 68.48 -2.79 19.39
N PHE A 129 68.15 -1.72 18.67
CA PHE A 129 68.98 -0.51 18.57
C PHE A 129 68.52 0.58 19.55
N SER A 130 69.42 1.43 20.08
CA SER A 130 69.06 2.49 21.04
C SER A 130 68.01 3.47 20.47
N GLY A 131 66.90 3.70 21.20
CA GLY A 131 65.81 4.58 20.77
C GLY A 131 64.66 3.86 20.02
N TRP A 132 64.69 2.54 19.97
CA TRP A 132 63.63 1.71 19.36
C TRP A 132 62.27 1.90 20.04
N GLU A 133 62.22 2.24 21.34
CA GLU A 133 60.98 2.43 22.10
C GLU A 133 60.15 3.58 21.52
N ALA A 134 60.80 4.68 21.11
CA ALA A 134 60.12 5.83 20.52
C ALA A 134 59.52 5.48 19.15
N GLN A 135 60.23 4.70 18.34
CA GLN A 135 59.73 4.22 17.04
C GLN A 135 58.59 3.21 17.22
N TYR A 136 58.71 2.32 18.20
CA TYR A 136 57.66 1.37 18.55
C TYR A 136 56.37 2.08 18.97
N MET A 137 56.46 3.10 19.85
CA MET A 137 55.31 3.91 20.25
C MET A 137 54.72 4.69 19.07
N HIS A 138 55.55 5.26 18.20
CA HIS A 138 55.08 5.97 17.01
C HIS A 138 54.26 5.08 16.08
N TRP A 139 54.78 3.90 15.71
CA TRP A 139 54.06 2.96 14.86
C TRP A 139 52.83 2.37 15.55
N GLY A 140 52.89 2.12 16.87
CA GLY A 140 51.74 1.68 17.66
C GLY A 140 50.61 2.73 17.69
N TYR A 141 50.94 4.01 17.79
CA TYR A 141 49.97 5.10 17.69
C TYR A 141 49.32 5.14 16.30
N LEU A 142 50.11 5.05 15.23
CA LEU A 142 49.59 5.08 13.86
C LEU A 142 48.75 3.84 13.53
N GLU A 143 49.16 2.65 13.98
CA GLU A 143 48.36 1.41 13.91
C GLU A 143 47.00 1.63 14.58
N GLY A 144 46.98 2.09 15.84
CA GLY A 144 45.74 2.35 16.58
C GLY A 144 44.85 3.39 15.92
N LYS A 145 45.43 4.45 15.34
CA LYS A 145 44.68 5.45 14.58
C LYS A 145 44.03 4.86 13.32
N MET A 146 44.74 4.01 12.58
CA MET A 146 44.19 3.37 11.39
C MET A 146 43.09 2.37 11.75
N HIS A 147 43.30 1.58 12.81
CA HIS A 147 42.31 0.65 13.36
C HIS A 147 41.00 1.37 13.70
N PHE A 148 41.07 2.48 14.44
CA PHE A 148 39.92 3.32 14.75
C PHE A 148 39.18 3.78 13.49
N LEU A 149 39.90 4.25 12.46
CA LEU A 149 39.29 4.69 11.20
C LEU A 149 38.61 3.53 10.46
N VAL A 150 39.21 2.32 10.47
CA VAL A 150 38.58 1.12 9.88
C VAL A 150 37.24 0.81 10.54
N GLU A 151 37.18 0.88 11.87
CA GLU A 151 35.92 0.69 12.61
C GLU A 151 34.89 1.77 12.28
N GLU A 152 35.29 3.04 12.23
CA GLU A 152 34.38 4.14 11.88
C GLU A 152 33.83 4.02 10.46
N TYR A 153 34.68 3.67 9.48
CA TYR A 153 34.20 3.41 8.11
C TYR A 153 33.27 2.19 8.06
N GLN A 154 33.54 1.12 8.83
CA GLN A 154 32.62 -0.02 8.91
C GLN A 154 31.26 0.38 9.49
N LYS A 155 31.23 1.19 10.56
CA LYS A 155 29.98 1.70 11.14
C LYS A 155 29.19 2.50 10.11
N ARG A 156 29.85 3.40 9.38
CA ARG A 156 29.21 4.22 8.34
C ARG A 156 28.66 3.36 7.20
N TYR A 157 29.41 2.35 6.77
CA TYR A 157 28.95 1.39 5.77
C TYR A 157 27.69 0.63 6.23
N ASN A 158 27.67 0.15 7.47
CA ASN A 158 26.51 -0.54 8.04
C ASN A 158 25.26 0.36 8.10
N VAL A 159 25.42 1.66 8.37
CA VAL A 159 24.30 2.61 8.33
C VAL A 159 23.75 2.73 6.91
N LEU A 160 24.61 2.83 5.90
CA LEU A 160 24.18 2.90 4.50
C LEU A 160 23.47 1.62 4.06
N GLN A 161 23.95 0.44 4.48
CA GLN A 161 23.27 -0.83 4.20
C GLN A 161 21.88 -0.90 4.83
N LYS A 162 21.70 -0.33 6.02
CA LYS A 162 20.37 -0.23 6.64
C LYS A 162 19.42 0.66 5.83
N LYS A 163 19.92 1.73 5.20
CA LYS A 163 19.11 2.59 4.33
C LYS A 163 18.66 1.87 3.06
N GLU A 164 19.56 1.11 2.43
CA GLU A 164 19.22 0.24 1.30
C GLU A 164 18.16 -0.78 1.70
N ALA A 165 18.37 -1.49 2.81
CA ALA A 165 17.40 -2.47 3.32
C ALA A 165 16.04 -1.84 3.68
N GLN A 166 16.04 -0.61 4.21
CA GLN A 166 14.81 0.14 4.50
C GLN A 166 14.04 0.46 3.21
N TYR A 167 14.73 0.84 2.13
CA TYR A 167 14.08 1.05 0.84
C TYR A 167 13.41 -0.23 0.35
N ASP A 168 14.14 -1.35 0.40
CA ASP A 168 13.63 -2.66 -0.06
C ASP A 168 12.43 -3.13 0.75
N GLU A 169 12.45 -2.87 2.06
CA GLU A 169 11.32 -3.17 2.94
C GLU A 169 10.09 -2.32 2.59
N ILE A 170 10.28 -1.03 2.30
CA ILE A 170 9.20 -0.14 1.86
C ILE A 170 8.63 -0.65 0.54
N GLU A 171 9.47 -0.89 -0.47
CA GLU A 171 9.05 -1.41 -1.78
C GLU A 171 8.28 -2.72 -1.63
N LEU A 172 8.77 -3.65 -0.80
CA LEU A 172 8.10 -4.93 -0.57
C LEU A 172 6.71 -4.78 0.06
N ARG A 173 6.57 -3.87 1.03
CA ARG A 173 5.30 -3.59 1.71
C ARG A 173 4.29 -2.88 0.82
N THR A 174 4.74 -2.05 -0.12
CA THR A 174 3.86 -1.17 -0.90
C THR A 174 3.62 -1.64 -2.34
N LYS A 175 4.32 -2.68 -2.82
CA LYS A 175 4.26 -3.15 -4.22
C LYS A 175 2.86 -3.52 -4.75
N THR A 176 1.92 -3.86 -3.86
CA THR A 176 0.55 -4.27 -4.24
C THR A 176 -0.49 -3.19 -4.01
N LEU A 177 -0.13 -2.06 -3.38
CA LEU A 177 -1.06 -0.96 -3.17
C LEU A 177 -1.57 -0.42 -4.51
N PHE A 178 -2.81 0.06 -4.52
CA PHE A 178 -3.53 0.66 -5.66
C PHE A 178 -3.83 -0.27 -6.84
N GLN A 179 -3.44 -1.54 -6.80
CA GLN A 179 -3.72 -2.49 -7.89
C GLN A 179 -5.22 -2.73 -8.04
N ASP A 180 -5.90 -2.95 -6.92
CA ASP A 180 -7.35 -3.20 -6.86
C ASP A 180 -8.14 -1.96 -7.29
N VAL A 181 -7.79 -0.80 -6.73
CA VAL A 181 -8.42 0.49 -7.07
C VAL A 181 -8.29 0.80 -8.57
N ALA A 182 -7.15 0.50 -9.20
CA ALA A 182 -6.97 0.74 -10.62
C ALA A 182 -7.93 -0.07 -11.51
N GLU A 183 -8.20 -1.34 -11.17
CA GLU A 183 -9.21 -2.18 -11.86
C GLU A 183 -10.61 -1.58 -11.69
N VAL A 184 -10.98 -1.26 -10.45
CA VAL A 184 -12.29 -0.69 -10.11
C VAL A 184 -12.53 0.65 -10.81
N ARG A 185 -11.55 1.55 -10.82
CA ARG A 185 -11.65 2.85 -11.51
C ARG A 185 -11.86 2.70 -13.02
N GLN A 186 -11.33 1.65 -13.64
CA GLN A 186 -11.60 1.35 -15.05
C GLN A 186 -13.02 0.83 -15.25
N MET A 187 -13.53 0.00 -14.33
CA MET A 187 -14.92 -0.47 -14.33
C MET A 187 -15.90 0.68 -14.15
N ILE A 188 -15.63 1.60 -13.21
CA ILE A 188 -16.43 2.82 -12.99
C ILE A 188 -16.51 3.66 -14.28
N ARG A 189 -15.39 3.92 -14.95
CA ARG A 189 -15.38 4.70 -16.20
C ARG A 189 -16.25 4.04 -17.28
N ARG A 190 -16.11 2.72 -17.46
CA ARG A 190 -16.91 1.96 -18.42
C ARG A 190 -18.39 1.98 -18.06
N ALA A 191 -18.74 1.88 -16.77
CA ALA A 191 -20.11 2.03 -16.31
C ALA A 191 -20.66 3.44 -16.62
N MET A 192 -19.89 4.50 -16.36
CA MET A 192 -20.30 5.87 -16.67
C MET A 192 -20.60 6.10 -18.16
N GLU A 193 -19.90 5.40 -19.07
CA GLU A 193 -20.18 5.46 -20.51
C GLU A 193 -21.59 4.93 -20.83
N THR A 194 -22.09 3.93 -20.11
CA THR A 194 -23.46 3.42 -20.31
C THR A 194 -24.53 4.38 -19.80
N PHE A 195 -24.16 5.26 -18.85
CA PHE A 195 -25.01 6.33 -18.34
C PHE A 195 -25.08 7.57 -19.23
N SER A 196 -24.31 7.61 -20.31
CA SER A 196 -24.32 8.71 -21.28
C SER A 196 -25.41 8.56 -22.35
N GLU A 197 -26.03 7.37 -22.49
CA GLU A 197 -27.07 7.08 -23.48
C GLU A 197 -28.46 6.94 -22.81
N PRO A 198 -29.43 7.83 -23.09
CA PRO A 198 -30.77 7.76 -22.52
C PRO A 198 -31.51 6.45 -22.83
N GLY A 199 -31.81 5.66 -21.80
CA GLY A 199 -32.70 4.50 -21.86
C GLY A 199 -32.03 3.12 -21.98
N GLU A 200 -30.69 3.01 -21.93
CA GLU A 200 -29.95 1.74 -22.09
C GLU A 200 -29.13 1.32 -20.84
N TYR A 201 -29.41 1.96 -19.70
CA TYR A 201 -28.56 2.05 -18.50
C TYR A 201 -28.19 0.73 -17.78
N GLN A 202 -29.04 -0.30 -17.88
CA GLN A 202 -28.81 -1.62 -17.25
C GLN A 202 -28.74 -2.77 -18.26
N ILE A 203 -29.06 -2.52 -19.54
CA ILE A 203 -29.45 -3.59 -20.48
C ILE A 203 -28.41 -3.78 -21.58
N LYS A 204 -27.50 -2.82 -21.81
CA LYS A 204 -26.47 -2.96 -22.83
C LYS A 204 -25.27 -3.71 -22.26
N PRO A 205 -25.07 -5.00 -22.57
CA PRO A 205 -23.83 -5.65 -22.24
C PRO A 205 -22.68 -4.92 -22.95
N PHE A 206 -21.52 -4.86 -22.30
CA PHE A 206 -20.28 -4.47 -22.95
C PHE A 206 -19.94 -5.46 -24.08
N ILE A 207 -18.86 -5.16 -24.83
CA ILE A 207 -18.36 -6.00 -25.94
C ILE A 207 -18.13 -7.47 -25.50
N ASN A 208 -17.92 -7.73 -24.20
CA ASN A 208 -17.71 -9.05 -23.62
C ASN A 208 -19.01 -9.79 -23.22
N GLY A 209 -20.19 -9.21 -23.44
CA GLY A 209 -21.47 -9.83 -23.11
C GLY A 209 -21.95 -9.63 -21.67
N LYS A 210 -21.19 -8.94 -20.81
CA LYS A 210 -21.56 -8.64 -19.41
C LYS A 210 -22.01 -7.19 -19.24
N THR A 211 -22.96 -6.96 -18.35
CA THR A 211 -23.30 -5.62 -17.85
C THR A 211 -22.23 -5.12 -16.88
N TRP A 212 -22.16 -3.81 -16.64
CA TRP A 212 -21.25 -3.27 -15.64
C TRP A 212 -21.48 -3.86 -14.26
N ARG A 213 -22.75 -4.03 -13.86
CA ARG A 213 -23.11 -4.61 -12.56
C ARG A 213 -22.59 -6.04 -12.40
N GLU A 214 -22.69 -6.87 -13.45
CA GLU A 214 -22.14 -8.23 -13.43
C GLU A 214 -20.61 -8.23 -13.28
N GLU A 215 -19.90 -7.27 -13.90
CA GLU A 215 -18.46 -7.15 -13.71
C GLU A 215 -18.09 -6.78 -12.25
N PHE A 216 -18.82 -5.85 -11.62
CA PHE A 216 -18.61 -5.52 -10.20
C PHE A 216 -18.95 -6.69 -9.28
N TYR A 217 -20.05 -7.38 -9.55
CA TYR A 217 -20.42 -8.57 -8.80
C TYR A 217 -19.33 -9.64 -8.89
N ASP A 218 -18.83 -9.95 -10.09
CA ASP A 218 -17.73 -10.90 -10.28
C ASP A 218 -16.42 -10.44 -9.61
N TYR A 219 -16.12 -9.14 -9.63
CA TYR A 219 -14.96 -8.57 -8.97
C TYR A 219 -15.02 -8.77 -7.45
N HIS A 220 -16.10 -8.32 -6.80
CA HIS A 220 -16.28 -8.46 -5.36
C HIS A 220 -16.40 -9.92 -4.93
N ARG A 221 -17.05 -10.75 -5.76
CA ARG A 221 -17.18 -12.18 -5.49
C ARG A 221 -15.83 -12.90 -5.52
N ARG A 222 -14.93 -12.57 -6.45
CA ARG A 222 -13.55 -13.10 -6.47
C ARG A 222 -12.75 -12.71 -5.23
N LYS A 223 -13.10 -11.59 -4.56
CA LYS A 223 -12.48 -11.21 -3.28
C LYS A 223 -13.08 -12.00 -2.11
N LEU A 224 -14.40 -12.14 -2.05
CA LEU A 224 -15.09 -12.73 -0.91
C LEU A 224 -15.17 -14.26 -0.96
N PHE A 225 -15.00 -14.87 -2.13
CA PHE A 225 -15.05 -16.30 -2.35
C PHE A 225 -13.76 -16.80 -3.00
N THR A 226 -13.36 -18.02 -2.66
CA THR A 226 -12.19 -18.70 -3.21
C THR A 226 -12.57 -20.10 -3.67
N VAL A 227 -11.97 -20.53 -4.77
CA VAL A 227 -12.16 -21.89 -5.29
C VAL A 227 -11.05 -22.78 -4.73
N ASN A 228 -11.43 -23.82 -3.98
CA ASN A 228 -10.48 -24.76 -3.39
C ASN A 228 -9.91 -25.72 -4.45
N SER A 229 -8.98 -26.61 -4.04
CA SER A 229 -8.36 -27.60 -4.92
C SER A 229 -9.35 -28.58 -5.57
N GLU A 230 -10.53 -28.75 -4.98
CA GLU A 230 -11.60 -29.64 -5.43
C GLU A 230 -12.60 -28.93 -6.36
N ARG A 231 -12.32 -27.67 -6.71
CA ARG A 231 -13.21 -26.78 -7.48
C ARG A 231 -14.51 -26.43 -6.77
N GLU A 232 -14.56 -26.62 -5.46
CA GLU A 232 -15.65 -26.12 -4.64
C GLU A 232 -15.35 -24.70 -4.19
N GLU A 233 -16.39 -23.90 -4.16
CA GLU A 233 -16.29 -22.54 -3.71
C GLU A 233 -16.43 -22.44 -2.19
N THR A 234 -15.54 -21.69 -1.58
CA THR A 234 -15.45 -21.49 -0.14
C THR A 234 -15.32 -20.01 0.18
N ILE A 235 -15.88 -19.58 1.30
CA ILE A 235 -15.86 -18.17 1.73
C ILE A 235 -14.45 -17.79 2.19
N ASN A 236 -13.94 -16.68 1.69
CA ASN A 236 -12.72 -16.05 2.17
C ASN A 236 -13.02 -15.19 3.41
N TRP A 237 -13.03 -15.83 4.57
CA TRP A 237 -13.35 -15.18 5.84
C TRP A 237 -12.42 -14.02 6.22
N PHE A 238 -11.18 -14.02 5.73
CA PHE A 238 -10.26 -12.90 5.94
C PHE A 238 -10.75 -11.65 5.22
N ASN A 239 -11.08 -11.77 3.93
CA ASN A 239 -11.61 -10.66 3.15
C ASN A 239 -13.02 -10.25 3.62
N VAL A 240 -13.88 -11.20 3.99
CA VAL A 240 -15.19 -10.89 4.59
C VAL A 240 -15.04 -10.04 5.85
N LYS A 241 -14.11 -10.41 6.76
CA LYS A 241 -13.85 -9.61 7.97
C LYS A 241 -13.36 -8.20 7.63
N GLN A 242 -12.47 -8.06 6.64
CA GLN A 242 -12.00 -6.75 6.19
C GLN A 242 -13.14 -5.89 5.63
N THR A 243 -13.98 -6.44 4.75
CA THR A 243 -15.14 -5.73 4.18
C THR A 243 -16.15 -5.34 5.25
N ILE A 244 -16.49 -6.25 6.18
CA ILE A 244 -17.41 -5.94 7.28
C ILE A 244 -16.85 -4.82 8.15
N ASN A 245 -15.54 -4.73 8.37
CA ASN A 245 -14.95 -3.70 9.23
C ASN A 245 -14.91 -2.30 8.61
N LYS A 246 -15.13 -2.16 7.29
CA LYS A 246 -15.25 -0.84 6.63
C LYS A 246 -16.38 -0.01 7.26
N PRO A 247 -16.28 1.33 7.33
CA PRO A 247 -17.42 2.17 7.70
C PRO A 247 -18.63 1.87 6.79
N ALA A 248 -19.84 1.83 7.35
CA ALA A 248 -21.03 1.37 6.61
C ALA A 248 -21.29 2.14 5.30
N LYS A 249 -20.96 3.44 5.29
CA LYS A 249 -21.06 4.32 4.12
C LYS A 249 -20.06 3.99 2.99
N ASN A 250 -19.03 3.19 3.28
CA ASN A 250 -17.95 2.83 2.37
C ASN A 250 -18.03 1.35 1.92
N ILE A 251 -19.09 0.64 2.31
CA ILE A 251 -19.43 -0.69 1.78
C ILE A 251 -20.41 -0.44 0.64
N SER A 252 -20.06 -0.90 -0.56
CA SER A 252 -20.93 -0.79 -1.73
C SER A 252 -22.18 -1.66 -1.60
N ASN A 253 -23.22 -1.35 -2.38
CA ASN A 253 -24.46 -2.13 -2.38
C ASN A 253 -24.22 -3.59 -2.83
N ILE A 254 -23.31 -3.81 -3.79
CA ILE A 254 -22.95 -5.15 -4.26
C ILE A 254 -22.16 -5.92 -3.19
N GLU A 255 -21.26 -5.26 -2.45
CA GLU A 255 -20.61 -5.87 -1.30
C GLU A 255 -21.63 -6.28 -0.24
N TYR A 256 -22.65 -5.45 0.06
CA TYR A 256 -23.71 -5.84 0.99
C TYR A 256 -24.49 -7.09 0.52
N GLU A 257 -24.82 -7.18 -0.77
CA GLU A 257 -25.47 -8.37 -1.34
C GLU A 257 -24.64 -9.63 -1.16
N LEU A 258 -23.34 -9.55 -1.47
CA LEU A 258 -22.42 -10.68 -1.34
C LEU A 258 -22.12 -11.02 0.13
N LEU A 259 -22.07 -10.04 1.02
CA LEU A 259 -21.96 -10.27 2.46
C LEU A 259 -23.19 -11.00 3.01
N ALA A 260 -24.39 -10.67 2.51
CA ALA A 260 -25.61 -11.40 2.86
C ALA A 260 -25.55 -12.85 2.37
N GLU A 261 -25.03 -13.09 1.16
CA GLU A 261 -24.78 -14.45 0.65
C GLU A 261 -23.75 -15.21 1.51
N CYS A 262 -22.67 -14.55 1.94
CA CYS A 262 -21.69 -15.15 2.87
C CYS A 262 -22.35 -15.53 4.19
N TYR A 263 -23.21 -14.65 4.74
CA TYR A 263 -23.94 -14.92 5.98
C TYR A 263 -24.91 -16.11 5.84
N LEU A 264 -25.66 -16.19 4.75
CA LEU A 264 -26.60 -17.30 4.50
C LEU A 264 -25.90 -18.66 4.36
N ASN A 265 -24.65 -18.66 3.92
CA ASN A 265 -23.85 -19.86 3.72
C ASN A 265 -22.79 -20.08 4.82
N ALA A 266 -22.81 -19.28 5.89
CA ALA A 266 -21.83 -19.37 6.95
C ALA A 266 -22.03 -20.63 7.81
N ASP A 267 -20.92 -21.31 8.12
CA ASP A 267 -20.89 -22.31 9.19
C ASP A 267 -20.84 -21.64 10.58
N THR A 268 -20.81 -22.43 11.65
CA THR A 268 -20.82 -21.92 13.03
C THR A 268 -19.65 -20.97 13.30
N ASP A 269 -18.45 -21.29 12.79
CA ASP A 269 -17.25 -20.48 13.00
C ASP A 269 -17.30 -19.19 12.18
N GLY A 270 -17.80 -19.25 10.95
CA GLY A 270 -18.09 -18.09 10.10
C GLY A 270 -19.11 -17.14 10.71
N MET A 271 -20.19 -17.68 11.30
CA MET A 271 -21.19 -16.88 12.02
C MET A 271 -20.59 -16.13 13.21
N VAL A 272 -19.70 -16.77 13.97
CA VAL A 272 -18.98 -16.11 15.07
C VAL A 272 -18.11 -14.97 14.56
N LEU A 273 -17.41 -15.16 13.44
CA LEU A 273 -16.59 -14.11 12.81
C LEU A 273 -17.43 -12.90 12.36
N ILE A 274 -18.58 -13.14 11.72
CA ILE A 274 -19.49 -12.07 11.29
C ILE A 274 -20.03 -11.31 12.51
N LEU A 275 -20.46 -12.02 13.55
CA LEU A 275 -21.00 -11.41 14.77
C LEU A 275 -19.92 -10.61 15.53
N MET A 276 -18.69 -11.13 15.63
CA MET A 276 -17.59 -10.40 16.27
C MET A 276 -17.18 -9.16 15.47
N GLY A 277 -17.11 -9.24 14.13
CA GLY A 277 -16.84 -8.06 13.29
C GLY A 277 -17.92 -6.98 13.43
N GLY A 278 -19.18 -7.38 13.56
CA GLY A 278 -20.28 -6.46 13.87
C GLY A 278 -20.19 -5.81 15.25
N LEU A 279 -19.82 -6.59 16.28
CA LEU A 279 -19.72 -6.12 17.68
C LEU A 279 -18.49 -5.25 17.95
N GLU A 280 -17.39 -5.43 17.21
CA GLU A 280 -16.20 -4.58 17.31
C GLU A 280 -16.48 -3.12 16.86
N LYS A 281 -17.52 -2.87 16.06
CA LYS A 281 -17.95 -1.52 15.65
C LYS A 281 -18.74 -0.72 16.70
N GLU A 282 -19.27 -1.38 17.74
CA GLU A 282 -20.08 -0.72 18.78
C GLU A 282 -19.26 -0.19 19.97
N LYS A 283 -17.93 -0.23 19.90
CA LYS A 283 -17.00 0.30 20.91
C LYS A 283 -16.29 1.55 20.43
#